data_AF-A0A1V4A1M0-F1
#
_entry.id   AF-A0A1V4A1M0-F1
#
_cell.length_a   1.000
_cell.length_b   1.000
_cell.length_c   1.000
_cell.angle_alpha   90.00
_cell.angle_beta   90.00
_cell.angle_gamma   90.00
#
_symmetry.space_group_name_H-M   'P 1'
#
loop_
_entity.id
_entity.type
_entity.pdbx_description
1 polymer ?
#
loop_
_entity_poly.entity_id
_entity_poly.type
_entity_poly.pdbx_seq_one_letter_code
_entity_poly.pdbx_strand_id
1 'polypeptide(L)' 'MGNPRTTSGPVHLALPLPLPKPAPDCDVCGALVSQRQAARDRGDFSAATDADVEIRNHPHRTRGRR' A
#
# COMPACT_ATOMS: atom_id res chain seq x y z
N MET A 1 -44.29 21.02 -3.50
CA MET A 1 -43.77 19.91 -2.69
C MET A 1 -42.25 19.94 -2.80
N GLY A 2 -41.52 20.51 -1.82
CA GLY A 2 -40.06 20.62 -1.87
C GLY A 2 -39.39 19.34 -1.37
N ASN A 3 -38.45 18.78 -2.14
CA ASN A 3 -37.74 17.56 -1.77
C ASN A 3 -36.73 17.85 -0.64
N PRO A 4 -36.86 17.26 0.57
CA PRO A 4 -35.91 17.49 1.65
C PRO A 4 -34.59 16.78 1.30
N ARG A 5 -33.56 17.55 0.96
CA ARG A 5 -32.19 17.04 0.85
C ARG A 5 -31.66 16.80 2.26
N THR A 6 -31.87 15.60 2.78
CA THR A 6 -31.16 15.10 3.97
C THR A 6 -29.70 14.88 3.59
N THR A 7 -28.82 15.81 3.97
CA THR A 7 -27.39 15.54 4.00
C THR A 7 -27.13 14.57 5.15
N SER A 8 -26.75 13.33 4.81
CA SER A 8 -26.20 12.37 5.77
C SER A 8 -25.02 13.00 6.51
N GLY A 9 -24.86 12.69 7.79
CA GLY A 9 -23.79 13.24 8.64
C GLY A 9 -22.38 12.90 8.13
N PRO A 10 -21.34 13.48 8.77
CA PRO A 10 -19.96 13.28 8.34
C PRO A 10 -19.56 11.81 8.32
N VAL A 11 -18.92 11.38 7.23
CA VAL A 11 -18.35 10.02 7.13
C VAL A 11 -16.99 10.03 7.81
N HIS A 12 -16.80 9.14 8.79
CA HIS A 12 -15.51 8.96 9.46
C HIS A 12 -14.70 7.87 8.75
N LEU A 13 -13.55 8.27 8.21
CA LEU A 13 -12.59 7.37 7.57
C LEU A 13 -11.52 6.94 8.58
N ALA A 14 -11.09 5.68 8.49
CA ALA A 14 -9.94 5.21 9.23
C ALA A 14 -8.64 5.82 8.67
N LEU A 15 -7.61 5.92 9.53
CA LEU A 15 -6.30 6.36 9.09
C LEU A 15 -5.71 5.38 8.06
N PRO A 16 -4.95 5.88 7.05
CA PRO A 16 -4.27 5.02 6.10
C PRO A 16 -3.33 4.03 6.79
N LEU A 17 -3.26 2.80 6.25
CA LEU A 17 -2.29 1.82 6.74
C LEU A 17 -0.86 2.33 6.56
N PRO A 18 0.06 1.98 7.48
CA PRO A 18 1.46 2.32 7.34
C PRO A 18 2.07 1.72 6.07
N LEU A 19 3.17 2.32 5.63
CA LEU A 19 3.93 1.80 4.50
C LEU A 19 4.35 0.34 4.77
N PRO A 20 4.25 -0.55 3.77
CA PRO A 20 4.68 -1.92 3.91
C PRO A 20 6.19 -1.99 4.13
N LYS A 21 6.57 -2.89 5.04
CA LYS A 21 7.97 -3.21 5.33
C LYS A 21 8.38 -4.41 4.46
N PRO A 22 9.58 -4.39 3.86
CA PRO A 22 10.10 -5.56 3.17
C PRO A 22 10.30 -6.71 4.17
N ALA A 23 10.07 -7.95 3.75
CA ALA A 23 10.49 -9.09 4.56
C ALA A 23 12.02 -9.19 4.60
N PRO A 24 12.60 -9.63 5.73
CA PRO A 24 14.02 -9.95 5.81
C PRO A 24 14.35 -11.07 4.82
N ASP A 25 15.50 -10.94 4.17
CA ASP A 25 16.07 -11.94 3.24
C ASP A 25 15.20 -12.27 2.01
N CYS A 26 14.34 -11.33 1.58
CA CYS A 26 13.62 -11.42 0.32
C CYS A 26 14.14 -10.39 -0.69
N ASP A 27 14.89 -10.87 -1.67
CA ASP A 27 15.44 -10.04 -2.75
C ASP A 27 14.33 -9.32 -3.54
N VAL A 28 13.16 -9.95 -3.71
CA VAL A 28 12.01 -9.34 -4.39
C VAL A 28 11.51 -8.12 -3.62
N CYS A 29 11.35 -8.22 -2.29
CA CYS A 29 10.95 -7.08 -1.48
C CYS A 29 12.01 -5.98 -1.47
N GLY A 30 13.30 -6.33 -1.45
CA GLY A 30 14.39 -5.36 -1.59
C GLY A 30 14.35 -4.61 -2.92
N ALA A 31 14.09 -5.33 -4.02
CA ALA A 31 13.93 -4.74 -5.35
C ALA A 31 12.71 -3.81 -5.41
N LEU A 32 11.57 -4.22 -4.86
CA LEU A 32 10.35 -3.41 -4.82
C LEU A 32 10.52 -2.14 -3.99
N VAL A 33 11.25 -2.20 -2.87
CA VAL A 33 11.59 -0.99 -2.09
C VAL A 33 12.43 -0.01 -2.92
N SER A 34 13.39 -0.52 -3.70
CA SER A 34 14.22 0.30 -4.58
C SER A 34 13.39 0.90 -5.72
N GLN A 35 12.51 0.12 -6.35
CA GLN A 35 11.58 0.60 -7.39
C GLN A 35 10.64 1.69 -6.84
N ARG A 36 10.12 1.50 -5.63
CA ARG A 36 9.28 2.47 -4.94
C ARG A 36 10.01 3.79 -4.72
N GLN A 37 11.28 3.75 -4.30
CA GLN A 37 12.07 4.96 -4.10
C GLN A 37 12.30 5.68 -5.43
N ALA A 38 12.76 4.96 -6.46
CA ALA A 38 12.94 5.52 -7.79
C ALA A 38 11.63 6.09 -8.39
N ALA A 39 10.48 5.51 -8.05
CA ALA A 39 9.16 6.01 -8.43
C ALA A 39 8.80 7.32 -7.73
N ARG A 40 9.11 7.44 -6.44
CA ARG A 40 8.96 8.70 -5.71
C ARG A 40 9.88 9.79 -6.25
N ASP A 41 11.14 9.44 -6.54
CA ASP A 41 12.14 10.40 -7.02
C ASP A 41 11.75 10.99 -8.38
N ARG A 42 11.10 10.21 -9.26
CA ARG A 42 10.57 10.68 -10.55
C ARG A 42 9.17 11.32 -10.47
N GLY A 43 8.55 11.36 -9.29
CA GLY A 43 7.19 11.89 -9.09
C GLY A 43 6.05 10.95 -9.56
N ASP A 44 6.35 9.69 -9.83
CA ASP A 44 5.39 8.68 -10.27
C ASP A 44 4.80 7.94 -9.05
N PHE A 45 3.84 8.58 -8.41
CA PHE A 45 3.20 8.06 -7.20
C PHE A 45 2.31 6.84 -7.46
N SER A 46 1.83 6.65 -8.69
CA SER A 46 1.09 5.43 -9.07
C SER A 46 2.00 4.22 -8.96
N ALA A 47 3.15 4.23 -9.63
CA ALA A 47 4.09 3.13 -9.56
C ALA A 47 4.68 2.93 -8.15
N ALA A 48 4.85 4.00 -7.37
CA ALA A 48 5.26 3.89 -5.97
C ALA A 48 4.22 3.13 -5.13
N THR A 49 2.93 3.38 -5.38
CA THR A 49 1.83 2.70 -4.70
C THR A 49 1.70 1.25 -5.16
N ASP A 50 1.88 0.98 -6.45
CA ASP A 50 1.87 -0.39 -6.99
C ASP A 50 2.96 -1.25 -6.33
N ALA A 51 4.16 -0.70 -6.17
CA ALA A 51 5.24 -1.37 -5.44
C ALA A 51 4.88 -1.63 -3.97
N ASP A 52 4.18 -0.70 -3.31
CA ASP A 52 3.68 -0.89 -1.94
C ASP A 52 2.61 -2.02 -1.89
N VAL A 53 1.70 -2.09 -2.86
CA VAL A 53 0.71 -3.19 -2.93
C VAL A 53 1.41 -4.53 -3.15
N GLU A 54 2.41 -4.59 -4.04
CA GLU A 54 3.16 -5.82 -4.32
C GLU A 54 3.93 -6.31 -3.09
N ILE A 55 4.59 -5.42 -2.33
CA ILE A 55 5.27 -5.80 -1.09
C ILE A 55 4.28 -6.39 -0.07
N ARG A 56 3.04 -5.87 0.01
CA ARG A 56 2.01 -6.40 0.93
C ARG A 56 1.50 -7.77 0.51
N ASN A 57 1.33 -7.98 -0.78
CA ASN A 57 0.76 -9.20 -1.33
C ASN A 57 1.81 -10.29 -1.60
N HIS A 58 3.10 -9.94 -1.54
CA HIS A 58 4.17 -10.87 -1.83
C HIS A 58 4.15 -12.07 -0.86
N PRO A 59 3.98 -13.30 -1.36
CA PRO A 59 3.87 -14.47 -0.52
C PRO A 59 5.24 -14.85 0.05
N HIS A 60 5.52 -14.38 1.27
CA HIS A 60 6.61 -14.93 2.06
C HIS A 60 6.15 -16.27 2.63
N ARG A 61 6.41 -17.36 1.91
CA ARG A 61 6.31 -18.68 2.55
C ARG A 61 7.19 -18.62 3.78
N THR A 62 6.57 -18.73 4.95
CA THR A 62 7.26 -18.96 6.21
C THR A 62 8.20 -20.12 5.98
N ARG A 63 9.49 -19.83 5.82
CA ARG A 63 10.51 -20.87 5.69
C ARG A 63 10.71 -21.43 7.10
N GLY A 64 9.79 -22.31 7.50
CA GLY A 64 9.88 -23.09 8.73
C GLY A 64 8.52 -23.50 9.33
N ARG A 65 8.02 -24.69 8.98
CA ARG A 65 8.06 -25.87 9.88
C ARG A 65 7.41 -27.12 9.24
N ARG A 66 8.27 -28.15 9.09
CA ARG A 66 8.07 -29.59 8.80
C ARG A 66 7.66 -30.01 7.39
#